data_AF-A0A1Q1FL78-F1
#
_entry.id   AF-A0A1Q1FL78-F1
#
_cell.length_a   1.000
_cell.length_b   1.000
_cell.length_c   1.000
_cell.angle_alpha   90.00
_cell.angle_beta   90.00
_cell.angle_gamma   90.00
#
_symmetry.space_group_name_H-M   'P 1'
#
loop_
_entity.id
_entity.type
_entity.pdbx_description
1 polymer ?
#
loop_
_entity_poly.entity_id
_entity_poly.type
_entity_poly.pdbx_seq_one_letter_code
_entity_poly.pdbx_strand_id
1 'polypeptide(L)' 'MGILDSVGGLVGSIIASLVLLVFAILSFFVTVFIVRAGAGLAGYSPSGDFVVLAAAILAGAAIVGGASPLAALGDES' A
#
# COMPACT_ATOMS: atom_id res chain seq x y z
N MET A 1 -1.24 26.36 -21.83
CA MET A 1 -1.65 25.00 -21.46
C MET A 1 -1.82 24.20 -22.74
N GLY A 2 -0.69 23.93 -23.40
CA GLY A 2 -0.70 23.23 -24.69
C GLY A 2 -0.89 21.73 -24.49
N ILE A 3 -1.28 21.02 -25.54
CA ILE A 3 -1.41 19.55 -25.53
C ILE A 3 -0.14 18.85 -25.00
N LEU A 4 1.03 19.47 -25.18
CA LEU A 4 2.31 19.00 -24.67
C LEU A 4 2.43 19.05 -23.13
N ASP A 5 1.83 20.05 -22.47
CA ASP A 5 1.72 20.08 -21.01
C ASP A 5 0.81 18.96 -20.51
N SER A 6 -0.30 18.71 -21.19
CA SER A 6 -1.26 17.66 -20.83
C SER A 6 -0.67 16.26 -21.01
N VAL A 7 0.09 16.03 -22.08
CA VAL A 7 0.81 14.77 -22.31
C VAL A 7 1.92 14.59 -21.28
N GLY A 8 2.65 15.65 -20.94
CA GLY A 8 3.63 15.63 -19.85
C GLY A 8 3.02 15.27 -18.50
N GLY A 9 1.86 15.87 -18.17
CA GLY A 9 1.11 15.54 -16.95
C GLY A 9 0.60 14.10 -16.92
N LEU A 10 0.14 13.57 -18.05
CA LEU A 10 -0.30 12.18 -18.17
C LEU A 10 0.86 11.19 -17.98
N VAL A 11 2.00 11.43 -18.63
CA VAL A 11 3.19 10.58 -18.48
C VAL A 11 3.68 10.64 -17.02
N GLY A 12 3.68 11.83 -16.41
CA GLY A 12 4.02 12.02 -15.01
C GLY A 12 3.12 11.22 -14.05
N SER A 13 1.80 11.25 -14.26
CA SER A 13 0.86 10.50 -13.41
C SER A 13 0.98 8.99 -13.57
N ILE A 14 1.23 8.51 -14.78
CA ILE A 14 1.50 7.09 -15.04
C ILE A 14 2.75 6.64 -14.29
N ILE A 15 3.86 7.38 -14.42
CA ILE A 15 5.11 7.06 -13.71
C ILE A 15 4.91 7.10 -12.19
N ALA A 16 4.23 8.13 -11.67
CA ALA A 16 3.93 8.24 -10.25
C ALA A 16 3.10 7.04 -9.74
N SER A 17 2.06 6.64 -10.48
CA SER A 17 1.23 5.48 -10.12
C SER A 17 2.03 4.17 -10.13
N LEU A 18 2.94 3.99 -11.10
CA LEU A 18 3.82 2.82 -11.16
C LEU A 18 4.77 2.77 -9.97
N VAL A 19 5.35 3.89 -9.57
CA VAL A 19 6.22 3.96 -8.39
C VAL A 19 5.44 3.61 -7.13
N LEU A 20 4.24 4.17 -6.94
CA LEU A 20 3.38 3.83 -5.81
C LEU A 20 2.95 2.36 -5.82
N LEU A 21 2.69 1.78 -6.99
CA LEU A 21 2.38 0.36 -7.13
C LEU A 21 3.54 -0.52 -6.65
N VAL A 22 4.78 -0.19 -7.03
CA VAL A 22 5.97 -0.92 -6.56
C VAL A 22 6.09 -0.83 -5.04
N PHE A 23 5.93 0.36 -4.45
CA PHE A 23 5.94 0.53 -3.00
C PHE A 23 4.83 -0.27 -2.31
N ALA A 24 3.62 -0.30 -2.88
CA ALA A 24 2.51 -1.08 -2.35
C ALA A 24 2.80 -2.59 -2.37
N ILE A 25 3.39 -3.10 -3.45
CA ILE A 25 3.79 -4.51 -3.56
C ILE A 25 4.83 -4.85 -2.49
N LEU A 26 5.87 -4.02 -2.34
CA LEU A 26 6.90 -4.23 -1.31
C LEU A 26 6.31 -4.21 0.10
N SER A 27 5.43 -3.24 0.39
CA SER A 27 4.71 -3.16 1.66
C SER A 27 3.90 -4.42 1.96
N PHE A 28 3.21 -4.97 0.96
CA PHE A 28 2.44 -6.21 1.10
C PHE A 28 3.33 -7.41 1.47
N PHE A 29 4.49 -7.57 0.82
CA PHE A 29 5.43 -8.65 1.15
C PHE A 29 5.93 -8.57 2.60
N VAL A 30 6.29 -7.36 3.06
CA VAL A 30 6.68 -7.13 4.46
C VAL A 30 5.52 -7.49 5.40
N THR A 31 4.30 -7.12 5.03
CA THR A 31 3.10 -7.45 5.82
C THR A 31 2.87 -8.96 5.94
N VAL A 32 3.02 -9.72 4.85
CA VAL A 32 2.94 -11.20 4.87
C VAL A 32 4.00 -11.78 5.81
N PHE A 33 5.21 -11.26 5.77
CA PHE A 33 6.29 -11.67 6.67
C PHE A 33 5.91 -11.41 8.14
N ILE A 34 5.39 -10.22 8.46
CA ILE A 34 4.96 -9.85 9.81
C ILE A 34 3.86 -10.79 10.32
N VAL A 35 2.83 -11.07 9.50
CA VAL A 35 1.73 -11.96 9.89
C VAL A 35 2.24 -13.37 10.14
N ARG A 36 3.12 -13.89 9.27
CA ARG A 36 3.68 -15.23 9.43
C ARG A 36 4.55 -15.35 10.69
N ALA A 37 5.40 -14.36 10.94
CA ALA A 37 6.24 -14.33 12.14
C ALA A 37 5.38 -14.20 13.40
N GLY A 38 4.38 -13.32 13.40
CA GLY A 38 3.44 -13.13 14.52
C GLY A 38 2.64 -14.39 14.83
N ALA A 39 2.18 -15.12 13.81
CA ALA A 39 1.50 -16.40 14.01
C ALA A 39 2.41 -17.44 14.67
N GLY A 40 3.69 -17.51 14.27
CA GLY A 40 4.68 -18.39 14.88
C GLY A 40 4.93 -18.05 16.36
N LEU A 41 5.00 -16.77 16.71
CA LEU A 41 5.13 -16.32 18.10
C LEU A 41 3.90 -16.67 18.95
N ALA A 42 2.71 -16.71 18.35
CA ALA A 42 1.47 -17.10 19.00
C ALA A 42 1.26 -18.63 19.06
N GLY A 43 2.21 -19.43 18.55
CA GLY A 43 2.11 -20.89 18.54
C GLY A 43 1.14 -21.45 17.50
N TYR A 44 0.69 -20.64 16.54
CA TYR A 44 -0.17 -21.08 15.45
C TYR A 44 0.66 -21.47 14.21
N SER A 45 0.19 -22.49 13.49
CA SER A 45 0.70 -22.87 12.16
C SER A 45 -0.39 -22.66 11.11
N PRO A 46 -0.74 -21.40 10.78
CA PRO A 46 -1.76 -21.10 9.79
C PRO A 46 -1.32 -21.56 8.38
N SER A 47 -2.30 -21.97 7.56
CA SER A 47 -2.02 -22.19 6.13
C SER A 47 -1.64 -20.89 5.45
N GLY A 48 -0.87 -20.99 4.35
CA GLY A 48 -0.41 -19.82 3.59
C GLY A 48 -1.57 -18.91 3.14
N ASP A 49 -2.72 -19.49 2.79
CA ASP A 49 -3.89 -18.75 2.35
C ASP A 49 -4.43 -17.79 3.42
N PHE A 50 -4.46 -18.22 4.68
CA PHE A 50 -4.88 -17.35 5.79
C PHE A 50 -3.87 -16.24 6.07
N VAL A 51 -2.56 -16.52 5.95
CA VAL A 51 -1.52 -15.51 6.12
C VAL A 51 -1.63 -14.43 5.05
N VAL A 52 -1.84 -14.83 3.79
CA VAL A 52 -1.99 -13.92 2.65
C VAL A 52 -3.26 -13.09 2.79
N LEU A 53 -4.39 -13.71 3.16
CA LEU A 53 -5.65 -13.00 3.38
C LEU A 53 -5.54 -11.98 4.52
N ALA A 54 -5.01 -12.38 5.67
CA ALA A 54 -4.82 -11.48 6.81
C ALA A 54 -3.86 -10.33 6.47
N ALA A 55 -2.78 -10.62 5.74
CA ALA A 55 -1.86 -9.59 5.27
C ALA A 55 -2.50 -8.63 4.26
N ALA A 56 -3.39 -9.11 3.39
CA ALA A 56 -4.12 -8.26 2.44
C ALA A 56 -5.05 -7.28 3.16
N ILE A 57 -5.78 -7.77 4.17
CA ILE A 57 -6.66 -6.94 5.00
C ILE A 57 -5.82 -5.90 5.77
N LEU A 58 -4.71 -6.30 6.38
CA LEU A 58 -3.85 -5.39 7.15
C LEU A 58 -3.18 -4.34 6.25
N ALA A 59 -2.71 -4.73 5.07
CA ALA A 59 -2.13 -3.81 4.09
C ALA A 59 -3.18 -2.80 3.61
N GLY A 60 -4.41 -3.24 3.30
CA GLY A 60 -5.51 -2.36 2.94
C GLY A 60 -5.85 -1.35 4.05
N ALA A 61 -5.94 -1.83 5.29
CA ALA A 61 -6.19 -0.97 6.46
C ALA A 61 -5.05 0.03 6.70
N ALA A 62 -3.79 -0.37 6.50
CA ALA A 62 -2.63 0.52 6.63
C ALA A 62 -2.61 1.61 5.55
N ILE A 63 -2.99 1.29 4.31
CA ILE A 63 -3.11 2.28 3.22
C ILE A 63 -4.20 3.30 3.55
N VAL A 64 -5.38 2.84 3.99
CA VAL A 64 -6.49 3.73 4.37
C VAL A 64 -6.13 4.58 5.59
N GLY A 65 -5.55 3.98 6.63
CA GLY A 65 -5.12 4.69 7.83
C GLY A 65 -4.01 5.72 7.55
N GLY A 66 -3.10 5.41 6.63
CA GLY A 66 -2.04 6.33 6.19
C GLY A 66 -2.55 7.48 5.32
N ALA A 67 -3.71 7.36 4.69
CA ALA A 67 -4.35 8.45 3.96
C ALA A 67 -4.96 9.52 4.90
N SER A 68 -5.30 9.16 6.14
CA SER A 68 -5.96 10.07 7.09
C SER A 68 -5.13 11.29 7.50
N PRO A 69 -3.83 11.20 7.82
CA PRO A 69 -2.99 12.38 8.09
C PRO A 69 -2.82 13.30 6.88
N LEU A 70 -2.76 12.72 5.68
CA LEU A 70 -2.63 13.46 4.42
C LEU A 70 -3.92 14.22 4.11
N ALA A 71 -5.07 13.62 4.40
CA ALA A 71 -6.36 14.29 4.31
C ALA A 71 -6.49 15.43 5.33
N ALA A 72 -5.99 15.25 6.56
CA ALA A 72 -6.01 16.29 7.59
C ALA A 72 -5.17 17.52 7.19
N LEU A 73 -3.99 17.32 6.59
CA LEU A 73 -3.13 18.42 6.12
C LEU A 73 -3.70 19.17 4.91
N GLY A 74 -4.55 18.54 4.10
CA GLY A 74 -5.21 19.16 2.95
C GLY A 74 -6.43 20.02 3.31
N ASP A 75 -6.97 19.87 4.52
CA ASP A 75 -8.08 20.68 5.05
C ASP A 75 -7.60 22.03 5.63
N GLU A 76 -6.29 22.15 5.89
CA GLU A 76 -5.66 23.37 6.43
C GLU A 76 -5.17 24.35 5.34
N SER A 77 -5.41 24.08 4.05
CA SER A 77 -5.04 24.92 2.89
C SER A 77 -6.24 25.45 2.11
#